data_AF-A0A2D6F2P4-F1
#
_entry.id   AF-A0A2D6F2P4-F1
#
_cell.length_a   1.000
_cell.length_b   1.000
_cell.length_c   1.000
_cell.angle_alpha   90.00
_cell.angle_beta   90.00
_cell.angle_gamma   90.00
#
_symmetry.space_group_name_H-M   'P 1'
#
loop_
_entity.id
_entity.type
_entity.pdbx_description
1 polymer ?
#
loop_
_entity_poly.entity_id
_entity_poly.type
_entity_poly.pdbx_seq_one_letter_code
_entity_poly.pdbx_strand_id
1 'polypeptide(L)'
;MPNYAYSDLTIRGDPADIDKIVDIKFDFNKIIQQPQGLIDDCEEYCAKCKSREFIDSSPSGSGTCKKCNIGSNIGGRTSSYAKTDKERYSQLNKDEIKLAKKWKKEYGTESWYDWNTANWGTKWNAGDVEITRDGKDGMKVTFQTAWGPPLPIFEKLAEDYNIQIQGTFEIEGDGDTYNESWGNYK
;
A
#
# COMPACT_ATOMS: atom_id res chain seq x y z
N MET A 1 9.87 17.12 1.05
CA MET A 1 9.13 16.04 0.37
C MET A 1 7.68 16.23 0.75
N PRO A 2 6.75 16.27 -0.21
CA PRO A 2 5.32 16.25 0.10
C PRO A 2 5.04 15.06 1.02
N ASN A 3 4.22 15.21 2.05
CA ASN A 3 3.83 14.06 2.86
C ASN A 3 2.60 13.39 2.25
N TYR A 4 1.68 14.19 1.70
CA TYR A 4 0.40 13.72 1.17
C TYR A 4 0.17 14.12 -0.29
N ALA A 5 -0.58 13.27 -0.99
CA ALA A 5 -1.20 13.57 -2.27
C ALA A 5 -2.71 13.30 -2.17
N TYR A 6 -3.49 14.29 -2.55
CA TYR A 6 -4.95 14.26 -2.53
C TYR A 6 -5.46 13.82 -3.90
N SER A 7 -6.45 12.93 -3.90
CA SER A 7 -7.10 12.42 -5.10
C SER A 7 -8.60 12.68 -5.02
N ASP A 8 -9.17 13.29 -6.07
CA ASP A 8 -10.61 13.39 -6.29
C ASP A 8 -10.94 12.67 -7.60
N LEU A 9 -11.67 11.56 -7.48
CA LEU A 9 -12.02 10.69 -8.59
C LEU A 9 -13.51 10.78 -8.90
N THR A 10 -13.84 10.86 -10.18
CA THR A 10 -15.15 10.52 -10.72
C THR A 10 -15.04 9.22 -11.50
N ILE A 11 -15.80 8.20 -11.09
CA ILE A 11 -15.80 6.88 -11.71
C ILE A 11 -17.18 6.62 -12.31
N ARG A 12 -17.21 6.21 -13.58
CA ARG A 12 -18.41 5.82 -14.32
C ARG A 12 -18.23 4.42 -14.89
N GLY A 13 -19.30 3.63 -14.97
CA GLY A 13 -19.19 2.24 -15.42
C GLY A 13 -20.46 1.44 -15.32
N ASP A 14 -20.36 0.16 -15.67
CA ASP A 14 -21.46 -0.78 -15.52
C ASP A 14 -21.92 -0.83 -14.04
N PRO A 15 -23.23 -0.75 -13.75
CA PRO A 15 -23.72 -0.69 -12.36
C PRO A 15 -23.23 -1.83 -11.48
N ALA A 16 -23.15 -3.05 -12.02
CA ALA A 16 -22.66 -4.22 -11.29
C ALA A 16 -21.17 -4.11 -10.93
N ASP A 17 -20.37 -3.40 -11.72
CA ASP A 17 -18.95 -3.19 -11.44
C ASP A 17 -18.77 -2.03 -10.46
N ILE A 18 -19.55 -0.94 -10.58
CA ILE A 18 -19.57 0.12 -9.58
C ILE A 18 -19.95 -0.43 -8.20
N ASP A 19 -20.93 -1.33 -8.13
CA ASP A 19 -21.32 -2.01 -6.88
C ASP A 19 -20.12 -2.74 -6.24
N LYS A 20 -19.35 -3.49 -7.02
CA LYS A 20 -18.16 -4.21 -6.53
C LYS A 20 -17.07 -3.25 -6.05
N ILE A 21 -16.85 -2.14 -6.75
CA ILE A 21 -15.79 -1.17 -6.38
C ILE A 21 -16.17 -0.43 -5.09
N VAL A 22 -17.45 -0.14 -4.88
CA VAL A 22 -17.93 0.40 -3.59
C VAL A 22 -17.64 -0.57 -2.44
N ASP A 23 -17.81 -1.88 -2.64
CA ASP A 23 -17.52 -2.90 -1.63
C ASP A 23 -16.02 -3.09 -1.35
N ILE A 24 -15.18 -2.82 -2.36
CA ILE A 24 -13.72 -2.77 -2.20
C ILE A 24 -13.31 -1.66 -1.22
N LYS A 25 -14.04 -0.54 -1.20
CA LYS A 25 -13.76 0.65 -0.37
C LYS A 25 -12.40 1.29 -0.62
N PHE A 26 -11.88 1.16 -1.84
CA PHE A 26 -10.53 1.62 -2.21
C PHE A 26 -9.39 1.02 -1.34
N ASP A 27 -9.63 -0.15 -0.74
CA ASP A 27 -8.58 -0.90 -0.07
C ASP A 27 -7.64 -1.53 -1.11
N PHE A 28 -6.42 -1.02 -1.22
CA PHE A 28 -5.44 -1.47 -2.21
C PHE A 28 -5.12 -2.96 -2.09
N ASN A 29 -5.19 -3.55 -0.88
CA ASN A 29 -4.98 -4.99 -0.71
C ASN A 29 -6.08 -5.86 -1.32
N LYS A 30 -7.27 -5.29 -1.58
CA LYS A 30 -8.35 -5.99 -2.29
C LYS A 30 -8.26 -5.82 -3.81
N ILE A 31 -7.42 -4.90 -4.30
CA ILE A 31 -7.21 -4.61 -5.72
C ILE A 31 -5.92 -5.27 -6.20
N ILE A 32 -4.79 -4.91 -5.59
CA ILE A 32 -3.47 -5.51 -5.81
C ILE A 32 -2.97 -6.02 -4.45
N GLN A 33 -3.24 -7.30 -4.17
CA GLN A 33 -2.98 -7.89 -2.86
C GLN A 33 -1.49 -8.02 -2.56
N GLN A 34 -1.06 -7.48 -1.41
CA GLN A 34 0.29 -7.71 -0.90
C GLN A 34 0.46 -9.16 -0.40
N PRO A 35 1.64 -9.78 -0.59
CA PRO A 35 1.93 -11.06 0.02
C PRO A 35 1.75 -11.02 1.54
N GLN A 36 1.08 -12.03 2.10
CA GLN A 36 0.72 -12.06 3.52
C GLN A 36 1.92 -11.80 4.43
N GLY A 37 3.08 -12.39 4.16
CA GLY A 37 4.29 -12.18 4.97
C GLY A 37 4.72 -10.72 5.13
N LEU A 38 4.48 -9.88 4.12
CA LEU A 38 4.78 -8.44 4.15
C LEU A 38 3.67 -7.66 4.86
N ILE A 39 2.41 -8.08 4.71
CA ILE A 39 1.28 -7.51 5.48
C ILE A 39 1.58 -7.70 6.96
N ASP A 40 2.01 -8.91 7.30
CA ASP A 40 2.35 -9.30 8.66
C ASP A 40 3.54 -8.54 9.25
N ASP A 41 4.40 -7.98 8.40
CA ASP A 41 5.53 -7.16 8.82
C ASP A 41 5.13 -5.70 9.08
N CYS A 42 4.04 -5.24 8.46
CA CYS A 42 3.49 -3.90 8.60
C CYS A 42 2.50 -3.77 9.79
N GLU A 43 1.88 -4.87 10.21
CA GLU A 43 0.86 -4.89 11.26
C GLU A 43 1.42 -5.12 12.68
N GLU A 44 0.56 -4.99 13.69
CA GLU A 44 0.90 -5.16 15.12
C GLU A 44 1.07 -6.63 15.56
N TYR A 45 1.47 -7.55 14.67
CA TYR A 45 1.67 -8.97 14.99
C TYR A 45 2.98 -9.53 14.42
N CYS A 46 3.55 -10.58 15.04
CA CYS A 46 4.85 -11.13 14.58
C CYS A 46 4.69 -11.71 13.18
N ALA A 47 5.49 -11.22 12.22
CA ALA A 47 5.53 -11.71 10.84
C ALA A 47 5.70 -13.24 10.74
N LYS A 48 6.40 -13.85 11.69
CA LYS A 48 6.67 -15.30 11.74
C LYS A 48 5.59 -16.12 12.44
N CYS A 49 5.08 -15.68 13.59
CA CYS A 49 4.22 -16.50 14.47
C CYS A 49 2.85 -15.91 14.81
N LYS A 50 2.50 -14.74 14.25
CA LYS A 50 1.21 -14.05 14.45
C LYS A 50 0.86 -13.67 15.89
N SER A 51 1.81 -13.78 16.81
CA SER A 51 1.64 -13.32 18.19
C SER A 51 1.60 -11.80 18.27
N ARG A 52 0.73 -11.27 19.13
CA ARG A 52 0.67 -9.84 19.52
C ARG A 52 1.52 -9.52 20.77
N GLU A 53 2.30 -10.49 21.25
CA GLU A 53 3.11 -10.33 22.46
C GLU A 53 4.50 -9.83 22.09
N PHE A 54 4.75 -8.53 22.32
CA PHE A 54 6.02 -7.87 22.03
C PHE A 54 6.71 -7.36 23.30
N ILE A 55 8.04 -7.30 23.24
CA ILE A 55 8.94 -6.61 24.18
C ILE A 55 9.12 -5.19 23.64
N ASP A 56 9.06 -4.20 24.53
CA ASP A 56 9.25 -2.78 24.25
C ASP A 56 8.36 -2.25 23.12
N SER A 57 7.04 -2.26 23.37
CA SER A 57 6.07 -1.54 22.55
C SER A 57 6.32 -0.03 22.67
N SER A 58 7.27 0.50 21.91
CA SER A 58 7.33 1.94 21.65
C SER A 58 6.05 2.35 20.91
N PRO A 59 5.50 3.55 21.18
CA PRO A 59 4.38 4.10 20.40
C PRO A 59 4.69 4.23 18.88
N SER A 60 5.94 4.02 18.46
CA SER A 60 6.37 3.95 17.05
C SER A 60 6.28 2.56 16.39
N GLY A 61 5.74 1.54 17.05
CA GLY A 61 5.37 0.27 16.40
C GLY A 61 6.51 -0.70 16.08
N SER A 62 7.69 -0.57 16.71
CA SER A 62 8.86 -1.44 16.49
C SER A 62 9.16 -2.34 17.70
N GLY A 63 8.21 -3.19 18.07
CA GLY A 63 8.40 -4.15 19.17
C GLY A 63 9.10 -5.42 18.69
N THR A 64 9.82 -6.12 19.57
CA THR A 64 10.37 -7.45 19.28
C THR A 64 9.51 -8.55 19.89
N CYS A 65 9.05 -9.51 19.09
CA CYS A 65 8.10 -10.49 19.60
C CYS A 65 8.74 -11.44 20.62
N LYS A 66 8.05 -11.65 21.75
CA LYS A 66 8.52 -12.48 22.88
C LYS A 66 8.80 -13.93 22.50
N LYS A 67 8.06 -14.49 21.53
CA LYS A 67 8.16 -15.91 21.15
C LYS A 67 9.22 -16.16 20.08
N CYS A 68 9.20 -15.33 19.04
CA CYS A 68 9.95 -15.54 17.82
C CYS A 68 11.23 -14.70 17.76
N ASN A 69 11.38 -13.69 18.65
CA ASN A 69 12.42 -12.66 18.62
C ASN A 69 12.54 -11.97 17.25
N ILE A 70 11.41 -11.82 16.55
CA ILE A 70 11.30 -11.08 15.29
C ILE A 70 10.68 -9.73 15.60
N GLY A 71 11.28 -8.65 15.12
CA GLY A 71 10.72 -7.31 15.22
C GLY A 71 9.52 -7.15 14.27
N SER A 72 8.49 -6.42 14.70
CA SER A 72 7.57 -5.78 13.77
C SER A 72 8.37 -4.76 12.94
N ASN A 73 8.12 -4.67 11.64
CA ASN A 73 8.85 -3.81 10.71
C ASN A 73 10.31 -4.22 10.42
N ILE A 74 10.52 -5.42 9.88
CA ILE A 74 11.79 -5.85 9.25
C ILE A 74 12.09 -4.94 8.04
N GLY A 75 11.09 -4.70 7.19
CA GLY A 75 11.24 -3.94 5.96
C GLY A 75 11.72 -2.50 6.17
N GLY A 76 11.24 -1.83 7.23
CA GLY A 76 11.71 -0.48 7.59
C GLY A 76 13.12 -0.43 8.19
N ARG A 77 13.70 -1.58 8.52
CA ARG A 77 15.08 -1.72 9.02
C ARG A 77 16.05 -2.25 7.96
N THR A 78 15.55 -2.65 6.79
CA THR A 78 16.37 -2.92 5.61
C THR A 78 16.63 -1.63 4.84
N SER A 79 17.89 -1.35 4.52
CA SER A 79 18.23 -0.18 3.70
C SER A 79 18.30 -0.58 2.22
N SER A 80 17.40 -0.05 1.41
CA SER A 80 17.43 -0.24 -0.05
C SER A 80 18.68 0.36 -0.69
N TYR A 81 19.26 1.39 -0.07
CA TYR A 81 20.50 2.08 -0.51
C TYR A 81 21.81 1.37 -0.08
N ALA A 82 21.73 0.30 0.71
CA ALA A 82 22.92 -0.43 1.14
C ALA A 82 23.67 -1.05 -0.04
N LYS A 83 25.01 -0.93 -0.04
CA LYS A 83 25.88 -1.47 -1.09
C LYS A 83 26.25 -2.93 -0.85
N THR A 84 26.11 -3.39 0.39
CA THR A 84 26.43 -4.75 0.81
C THR A 84 25.32 -5.35 1.68
N ASP A 85 25.23 -6.69 1.70
CA ASP A 85 24.34 -7.42 2.63
C ASP A 85 24.59 -7.05 4.09
N LYS A 86 25.87 -6.82 4.46
CA LYS A 86 26.23 -6.44 5.84
C LYS A 86 25.60 -5.12 6.25
N GLU A 87 25.61 -4.13 5.36
CA GLU A 87 24.98 -2.83 5.59
C GLU A 87 23.45 -2.97 5.59
N ARG A 88 22.90 -3.68 4.59
CA ARG A 88 21.47 -3.90 4.37
C ARG A 88 20.79 -4.52 5.57
N TYR A 89 21.46 -5.48 6.22
CA TYR A 89 20.94 -6.27 7.33
C TYR A 89 21.55 -5.92 8.69
N SER A 90 22.25 -4.79 8.80
CA SER A 90 22.97 -4.39 10.02
C SER A 90 22.08 -4.28 11.26
N GLN A 91 20.79 -4.01 11.09
CA GLN A 91 19.78 -3.86 12.15
C GLN A 91 18.93 -5.13 12.37
N LEU A 92 19.23 -6.22 11.66
CA LEU A 92 18.47 -7.46 11.72
C LEU A 92 19.24 -8.58 12.43
N ASN A 93 18.52 -9.40 13.18
CA ASN A 93 19.05 -10.64 13.72
C ASN A 93 19.03 -11.77 12.68
N LYS A 94 19.66 -12.91 13.00
CA LYS A 94 19.83 -14.04 12.07
C LYS A 94 18.51 -14.59 11.51
N ASP A 95 17.44 -14.60 12.29
CA ASP A 95 16.15 -15.14 11.84
C ASP A 95 15.37 -14.13 10.99
N GLU A 96 15.48 -12.84 11.30
CA GLU A 96 14.96 -11.75 10.46
C GLU A 96 15.62 -11.74 9.09
N ILE A 97 16.95 -11.92 9.03
CA ILE A 97 17.70 -12.00 7.77
C ILE A 97 17.22 -13.17 6.90
N LYS A 98 17.00 -14.34 7.50
CA LYS A 98 16.46 -15.49 6.75
C LYS A 98 15.10 -15.18 6.16
N LEU A 99 14.24 -14.49 6.91
CA LEU A 99 12.90 -14.14 6.48
C LEU A 99 12.93 -13.08 5.36
N ALA A 100 13.72 -12.02 5.52
CA ALA A 100 13.95 -11.00 4.51
C ALA A 100 14.46 -11.60 3.19
N LYS A 101 15.49 -12.48 3.26
CA LYS A 101 16.02 -13.17 2.07
C LYS A 101 15.00 -14.11 1.42
N LYS A 102 14.14 -14.75 2.22
CA LYS A 102 13.03 -15.57 1.71
C LYS A 102 12.04 -14.69 0.93
N TRP A 103 11.59 -13.58 1.50
CA TRP A 103 10.70 -12.64 0.82
C TRP A 103 11.32 -12.07 -0.45
N LYS A 104 12.61 -11.70 -0.43
CA LYS A 104 13.30 -11.23 -1.64
C LYS A 104 13.22 -12.24 -2.78
N LYS A 105 13.35 -13.53 -2.47
CA LYS A 105 13.27 -14.63 -3.45
C LYS A 105 11.83 -14.88 -3.93
N GLU A 106 10.85 -14.83 -3.03
CA GLU A 106 9.45 -15.19 -3.34
C GLU A 106 8.67 -14.02 -3.95
N TYR A 107 8.92 -12.79 -3.50
CA TYR A 107 8.13 -11.60 -3.82
C TYR A 107 8.93 -10.54 -4.59
N GLY A 108 10.22 -10.80 -4.86
CA GLY A 108 11.12 -9.83 -5.50
C GLY A 108 11.60 -8.70 -4.58
N THR A 109 11.09 -8.63 -3.35
CA THR A 109 11.42 -7.62 -2.34
C THR A 109 11.41 -8.19 -0.93
N GLU A 110 12.18 -7.57 -0.04
CA GLU A 110 12.34 -7.94 1.35
C GLU A 110 11.61 -7.00 2.32
N SER A 111 10.97 -5.95 1.80
CA SER A 111 10.26 -4.97 2.60
C SER A 111 8.86 -4.74 2.04
N TRP A 112 7.88 -4.62 2.95
CA TRP A 112 6.52 -4.18 2.60
C TRP A 112 6.56 -2.79 1.94
N TYR A 113 7.52 -1.95 2.35
CA TYR A 113 7.73 -0.62 1.81
C TYR A 113 8.05 -0.66 0.32
N ASP A 114 9.10 -1.38 -0.08
CA ASP A 114 9.53 -1.45 -1.47
C ASP A 114 8.49 -2.21 -2.32
N TRP A 115 7.76 -3.15 -1.71
CA TRP A 115 6.65 -3.81 -2.40
C TRP A 115 5.53 -2.82 -2.71
N ASN A 116 5.08 -2.04 -1.71
CA ASN A 116 3.99 -1.08 -1.90
C ASN A 116 4.36 -0.01 -2.91
N THR A 117 5.57 0.54 -2.84
CA THR A 117 6.00 1.56 -3.81
C THR A 117 6.07 1.00 -5.23
N ALA A 118 6.52 -0.25 -5.41
CA ALA A 118 6.61 -0.87 -6.72
C ALA A 118 5.25 -1.29 -7.31
N ASN A 119 4.28 -1.67 -6.47
CA ASN A 119 3.01 -2.27 -6.92
C ASN A 119 1.80 -1.33 -6.79
N TRP A 120 1.83 -0.37 -5.86
CA TRP A 120 0.77 0.62 -5.66
C TRP A 120 1.21 2.03 -6.05
N GLY A 121 2.50 2.26 -6.28
CA GLY A 121 3.04 3.61 -6.56
C GLY A 121 3.19 4.51 -5.33
N THR A 122 2.76 4.04 -4.16
CA THR A 122 2.79 4.81 -2.90
C THR A 122 3.16 3.90 -1.72
N LYS A 123 3.49 4.50 -0.57
CA LYS A 123 3.96 3.78 0.63
C LYS A 123 2.86 3.02 1.35
N TRP A 124 1.69 3.63 1.48
CA TRP A 124 0.60 3.16 2.32
C TRP A 124 -0.69 3.09 1.53
N ASN A 125 -1.67 2.40 2.10
CA ASN A 125 -3.02 2.32 1.54
C ASN A 125 -3.69 3.70 1.49
N ALA A 126 -4.83 3.80 0.81
CA ALA A 126 -5.63 5.01 0.82
C ALA A 126 -6.07 5.38 2.26
N GLY A 127 -5.83 6.63 2.64
CA GLY A 127 -6.30 7.22 3.90
C GLY A 127 -7.49 8.16 3.66
N ASP A 128 -8.33 8.34 4.67
CA ASP A 128 -9.50 9.23 4.67
C ASP A 128 -10.39 9.07 3.43
N VAL A 129 -10.67 7.81 3.09
CA VAL A 129 -11.49 7.46 1.93
C VAL A 129 -12.94 7.86 2.16
N GLU A 130 -13.47 8.73 1.31
CA GLU A 130 -14.90 9.02 1.21
C GLU A 130 -15.42 8.57 -0.15
N ILE A 131 -16.54 7.84 -0.15
CA ILE A 131 -17.17 7.32 -1.37
C ILE A 131 -18.63 7.78 -1.38
N THR A 132 -19.02 8.47 -2.46
CA THR A 132 -20.40 8.91 -2.68
C THR A 132 -20.92 8.36 -4.00
N ARG A 133 -22.08 7.70 -3.98
CA ARG A 133 -22.75 7.24 -5.21
C ARG A 133 -23.22 8.41 -6.05
N ASP A 134 -23.08 8.28 -7.36
CA ASP A 134 -23.60 9.21 -8.37
C ASP A 134 -24.45 8.41 -9.36
N GLY A 135 -25.67 8.09 -8.95
CA GLY A 135 -26.56 7.20 -9.68
C GLY A 135 -26.17 5.72 -9.54
N LYS A 136 -26.60 4.91 -10.50
CA LYS A 136 -26.32 3.46 -10.53
C LYS A 136 -25.01 3.14 -11.23
N ASP A 137 -24.62 3.99 -12.18
CA ASP A 137 -23.50 3.84 -13.11
C ASP A 137 -22.33 4.77 -12.76
N GLY A 138 -22.32 5.34 -11.54
CA GLY A 138 -21.27 6.27 -11.14
C GLY A 138 -21.05 6.41 -9.64
N MET A 139 -19.88 6.91 -9.31
CA MET A 139 -19.50 7.30 -7.95
C MET A 139 -18.39 8.36 -7.97
N LYS A 140 -18.27 9.07 -6.86
CA LYS A 140 -17.16 9.96 -6.53
C LYS A 140 -16.37 9.40 -5.37
N VAL A 141 -15.05 9.51 -5.44
CA VAL A 141 -14.15 9.02 -4.40
C VAL A 141 -13.09 10.07 -4.10
N THR A 142 -12.95 10.45 -2.84
CA THR A 142 -11.85 11.27 -2.36
C THR A 142 -11.01 10.49 -1.36
N PHE A 143 -9.69 10.67 -1.40
CA PHE A 143 -8.77 10.06 -0.45
C PHE A 143 -7.39 10.72 -0.52
N GLN A 144 -6.51 10.36 0.42
CA GLN A 144 -5.11 10.75 0.41
C GLN A 144 -4.16 9.54 0.42
N THR A 145 -2.98 9.72 -0.17
CA THR A 145 -1.89 8.75 -0.19
C THR A 145 -0.55 9.41 0.11
N ALA A 146 0.50 8.61 0.33
CA ALA A 146 1.83 9.15 0.55
C ALA A 146 2.47 9.61 -0.77
N TRP A 147 2.98 10.84 -0.79
CA TRP A 147 3.82 11.46 -1.82
C TRP A 147 3.22 11.69 -3.21
N GLY A 148 2.35 10.80 -3.69
CA GLY A 148 1.78 10.84 -5.02
C GLY A 148 0.61 9.85 -5.18
N PRO A 149 -0.21 10.01 -6.22
CA PRO A 149 -1.37 9.16 -6.43
C PRO A 149 -0.99 7.71 -6.80
N PRO A 150 -1.84 6.73 -6.47
CA PRO A 150 -1.55 5.32 -6.65
C PRO A 150 -1.89 4.86 -8.08
N LEU A 151 -1.17 5.34 -9.09
CA LEU A 151 -1.50 5.09 -10.51
C LEU A 151 -1.72 3.61 -10.86
N PRO A 152 -0.90 2.65 -10.39
CA PRO A 152 -1.14 1.22 -10.64
C PRO A 152 -2.49 0.70 -10.15
N ILE A 153 -3.06 1.30 -9.09
CA ILE A 153 -4.39 0.92 -8.59
C ILE A 153 -5.48 1.32 -9.59
N PHE A 154 -5.37 2.51 -10.19
CA PHE A 154 -6.33 2.96 -11.19
C PHE A 154 -6.24 2.15 -12.48
N GLU A 155 -5.01 1.85 -12.92
CA GLU A 155 -4.75 0.96 -14.05
C GLU A 155 -5.39 -0.40 -13.82
N LYS A 156 -5.20 -0.99 -12.63
CA LYS A 156 -5.75 -2.31 -12.31
C LYS A 156 -7.28 -2.32 -12.27
N LEU A 157 -7.89 -1.30 -11.66
CA LEU A 157 -9.35 -1.18 -11.65
C LEU A 157 -9.92 -1.04 -13.06
N ALA A 158 -9.27 -0.27 -13.93
CA ALA A 158 -9.69 -0.09 -15.32
C ALA A 158 -9.43 -1.33 -16.20
N GLU A 159 -8.50 -2.21 -15.82
CA GLU A 159 -8.26 -3.51 -16.46
C GLU A 159 -9.33 -4.54 -16.04
N ASP A 160 -9.66 -4.60 -14.76
CA ASP A 160 -10.51 -5.65 -14.19
C ASP A 160 -12.02 -5.38 -14.34
N TYR A 161 -12.41 -4.12 -14.58
CA TYR A 161 -13.80 -3.68 -14.63
C TYR A 161 -14.09 -2.80 -15.84
N ASN A 162 -15.34 -2.82 -16.34
CA ASN A 162 -15.77 -1.97 -17.44
C ASN A 162 -16.14 -0.56 -16.94
N ILE A 163 -15.11 0.24 -16.67
CA ILE A 163 -15.25 1.57 -16.07
C ILE A 163 -14.42 2.63 -16.80
N GLN A 164 -14.70 3.89 -16.49
CA GLN A 164 -13.87 5.05 -16.75
C GLN A 164 -13.62 5.76 -15.42
N ILE A 165 -12.35 6.06 -15.15
CA ILE A 165 -11.90 6.83 -14.00
C ILE A 165 -11.39 8.17 -14.54
N GLN A 166 -11.87 9.27 -13.97
CA GLN A 166 -11.33 10.61 -14.17
C GLN A 166 -10.83 11.09 -12.82
N GLY A 167 -9.54 11.41 -12.71
CA GLY A 167 -8.92 11.84 -11.46
C GLY A 167 -8.34 13.23 -11.57
N THR A 168 -8.55 14.01 -10.52
CA THR A 168 -7.85 15.26 -10.23
C THR A 168 -6.92 15.02 -9.05
N PHE A 169 -5.66 15.40 -9.19
CA PHE A 169 -4.63 15.14 -8.19
C PHE A 169 -3.94 16.43 -7.76
N GLU A 170 -3.68 16.53 -6.45
CA GLU A 170 -2.93 17.62 -5.83
C GLU A 170 -1.84 17.03 -4.94
N ILE A 171 -0.60 17.51 -5.11
CA ILE A 171 0.54 17.11 -4.28
C ILE A 171 0.82 18.22 -3.28
N GLU A 172 0.87 17.88 -1.99
CA GLU A 172 1.08 18.85 -0.91
C GLU A 172 2.35 19.69 -1.13
N GLY A 173 2.18 21.00 -1.30
CA GLY A 173 3.28 21.95 -1.45
C GLY A 173 3.75 22.20 -2.88
N ASP A 174 3.23 21.47 -3.88
CA ASP A 174 3.51 21.77 -5.29
C ASP A 174 2.61 22.92 -5.80
N GLY A 175 1.40 23.06 -5.24
CA GLY A 175 0.47 24.17 -5.55
C GLY A 175 -0.27 24.05 -6.88
N ASP A 176 0.05 23.03 -7.67
CA ASP A 176 -0.60 22.72 -8.94
C ASP A 176 -1.48 21.47 -8.81
N THR A 177 -2.56 21.45 -9.61
CA THR A 177 -3.39 20.27 -9.81
C THR A 177 -3.23 19.75 -11.23
N TYR A 178 -3.32 18.44 -11.40
CA TYR A 178 -3.32 17.81 -12.71
C TYR A 178 -4.41 16.75 -12.82
N ASN A 179 -4.80 16.45 -14.06
CA ASN A 179 -5.89 15.54 -14.35
C ASN A 179 -5.38 14.37 -15.20
N GLU A 180 -5.84 13.16 -14.87
CA GLU A 180 -5.59 11.96 -15.67
C GLU A 180 -6.86 11.09 -15.73
N SER A 181 -6.87 10.14 -16.66
CA SER A 181 -8.02 9.26 -16.85
C SER A 181 -7.60 7.85 -17.26
N TRP A 182 -8.35 6.86 -16.77
CA TRP A 182 -8.15 5.44 -17.05
C TRP A 182 -9.45 4.79 -17.50
N GLY A 183 -9.34 3.74 -18.31
CA GLY A 183 -10.50 3.03 -18.85
C GLY A 183 -11.24 3.80 -19.94
N ASN A 184 -12.21 3.16 -20.58
CA ASN A 184 -12.87 3.66 -21.80
C ASN A 184 -14.39 3.39 -21.81
N TYR A 185 -15.03 3.42 -20.64
CA TYR A 185 -16.48 3.34 -20.54
C TYR A 185 -17.14 4.56 -21.24
N LYS A 186 -18.17 4.30 -22.04
CA LYS A 186 -18.89 5.31 -22.84
C LYS A 186 -20.38 5.29 -22.52
#